data_AF-A0A963HYZ4-F1
#
_entry.id   AF-A0A963HYZ4-F1
#
_cell.length_a   1.000
_cell.length_b   1.000
_cell.length_c   1.000
_cell.angle_alpha   90.00
_cell.angle_beta   90.00
_cell.angle_gamma   90.00
#
_symmetry.space_group_name_H-M   'P 1'
#
loop_
_entity.id
_entity.type
_entity.pdbx_description
1 polymer ?
#
loop_
_entity_poly.entity_id
_entity_poly.type
_entity_poly.pdbx_seq_one_letter_code
_entity_poly.pdbx_strand_id
1 'polypeptide(L)'
;MPTSKPADKLTQLKRAARNLDDQHAQIASLARQAEFLAGAGYAPALQSLLNELSERLQEHFEDEERLLQTLDFGALDAHKDSHLDLGKGLAGLLKAVSEEAAAATDVQQYISGQLRAHFLAGDADVDLFIKGKLQEYAAA
;
A
#
# COMPACT_ATOMS: atom_id res chain seq x y z
N MET A 1 -15.68 -8.28 28.81
CA MET A 1 -15.17 -7.24 27.86
C MET A 1 -16.36 -6.49 27.30
N PRO A 2 -16.34 -5.15 27.21
CA PRO A 2 -17.45 -4.42 26.61
C PRO A 2 -17.39 -4.65 25.09
N THR A 3 -18.33 -5.40 24.55
CA THR A 3 -18.53 -5.53 23.10
C THR A 3 -19.06 -4.20 22.58
N SER A 4 -18.32 -3.54 21.69
CA SER A 4 -18.80 -2.31 21.04
C SER A 4 -20.10 -2.57 20.26
N LYS A 5 -21.00 -1.57 20.23
CA LYS A 5 -22.32 -1.71 19.58
C LYS A 5 -22.16 -1.85 18.05
N PRO A 6 -23.05 -2.57 17.35
CA PRO A 6 -22.95 -2.78 15.89
C PRO A 6 -22.80 -1.49 15.06
N ALA A 7 -23.54 -0.43 15.38
CA ALA A 7 -23.46 0.86 14.69
C ALA A 7 -22.09 1.57 14.81
N ASP A 8 -21.36 1.30 15.89
CA ASP A 8 -20.01 1.83 16.11
C ASP A 8 -18.98 1.08 15.25
N LYS A 9 -19.10 -0.25 15.13
CA LYS A 9 -18.26 -1.07 14.25
C LYS A 9 -18.40 -0.69 12.77
N LEU A 10 -19.62 -0.49 12.28
CA LEU A 10 -19.86 -0.08 10.90
C LEU A 10 -19.24 1.28 10.59
N THR A 11 -19.35 2.23 11.52
CA THR A 11 -18.79 3.58 11.36
C THR A 11 -17.26 3.53 11.34
N GLN A 12 -16.65 2.76 12.24
CA GLN A 12 -15.20 2.57 12.29
C GLN A 12 -14.67 1.90 11.02
N LEU A 13 -15.33 0.84 10.55
CA LEU A 13 -14.94 0.13 9.33
C LEU A 13 -15.04 1.03 8.09
N LYS A 14 -16.11 1.82 7.94
CA LYS A 14 -16.24 2.80 6.84
C LYS A 14 -15.11 3.82 6.85
N ARG A 15 -14.71 4.29 8.04
CA ARG A 15 -13.62 5.24 8.18
C ARG A 15 -12.28 4.61 7.81
N ALA A 16 -12.02 3.39 8.26
CA ALA A 16 -10.81 2.65 7.93
C ALA A 16 -10.70 2.39 6.43
N ALA A 17 -11.78 1.90 5.79
CA ALA A 17 -11.81 1.67 4.34
C ALA A 17 -11.51 2.95 3.54
N ARG A 18 -12.15 4.07 3.91
CA ARG A 18 -11.87 5.36 3.28
C ARG A 18 -10.42 5.83 3.47
N ASN A 19 -9.82 5.53 4.63
CA ASN A 19 -8.42 5.88 4.89
C ASN A 19 -7.47 5.08 3.98
N LEU A 20 -7.76 3.80 3.74
CA LEU A 20 -6.99 2.98 2.79
C LEU A 20 -7.12 3.53 1.35
N ASP A 21 -8.33 3.88 0.91
CA ASP A 21 -8.54 4.51 -0.40
C ASP A 21 -7.71 5.81 -0.56
N ASP A 22 -7.68 6.65 0.49
CA ASP A 22 -6.92 7.90 0.51
C ASP A 22 -5.40 7.61 0.46
N GLN A 23 -4.92 6.57 1.14
CA GLN A 23 -3.51 6.12 1.10
C GLN A 23 -3.11 5.60 -0.30
N HIS A 24 -3.93 4.76 -0.92
CA HIS A 24 -3.70 4.28 -2.29
C HIS A 24 -3.57 5.44 -3.29
N ALA A 25 -4.43 6.45 -3.17
CA ALA A 25 -4.38 7.63 -4.02
C ALA A 25 -3.08 8.43 -3.83
N GLN A 26 -2.60 8.56 -2.59
CA GLN A 26 -1.32 9.21 -2.28
C GLN A 26 -0.14 8.42 -2.86
N ILE A 27 -0.09 7.11 -2.63
CA ILE A 27 0.97 6.23 -3.13
C ILE A 27 1.00 6.25 -4.67
N ALA A 28 -0.15 6.16 -5.33
CA ALA A 28 -0.24 6.26 -6.79
C ALA A 28 0.24 7.63 -7.32
N SER A 29 0.06 8.70 -6.56
CA SER A 29 0.59 10.03 -6.91
C SER A 29 2.11 10.08 -6.82
N LEU A 30 2.70 9.55 -5.73
CA LEU A 30 4.14 9.49 -5.53
C LEU A 30 4.82 8.58 -6.57
N ALA A 31 4.23 7.42 -6.84
CA ALA A 31 4.69 6.48 -7.85
C ALA A 31 4.81 7.13 -9.24
N ARG A 32 3.77 7.85 -9.69
CA ARG A 32 3.79 8.56 -10.98
C ARG A 32 4.86 9.65 -11.03
N GLN A 33 5.06 10.37 -9.93
CA GLN A 33 6.11 11.39 -9.84
C GLN A 33 7.51 10.76 -9.88
N ALA A 34 7.70 9.59 -9.28
CA ALA A 34 8.98 8.88 -9.26
C ALA A 34 9.34 8.35 -10.65
N GLU A 35 8.38 7.78 -11.39
CA GLU A 35 8.58 7.39 -12.79
C GLU A 35 9.00 8.59 -13.67
N PHE A 36 8.36 9.75 -13.47
CA PHE A 36 8.73 10.97 -14.20
C PHE A 36 10.15 11.45 -13.88
N LEU A 37 10.50 11.56 -12.59
CA LEU A 37 11.83 12.02 -12.17
C LEU A 37 12.94 11.07 -12.59
N ALA A 38 12.67 9.77 -12.57
CA ALA A 38 13.59 8.74 -13.05
C ALA A 38 13.88 8.92 -14.55
N GLY A 39 12.85 9.10 -15.38
CA GLY A 39 13.02 9.35 -16.81
C GLY A 39 13.75 10.65 -17.14
N ALA A 40 13.68 11.65 -16.25
CA ALA A 40 14.34 12.94 -16.41
C ALA A 40 15.77 13.00 -15.83
N GLY A 41 16.24 11.96 -15.13
CA GLY A 41 17.60 11.88 -14.59
C GLY A 41 17.85 12.74 -13.33
N TYR A 42 16.80 13.11 -12.59
CA TYR A 42 16.92 13.95 -11.38
C TYR A 42 17.16 13.11 -10.12
N ALA A 43 18.37 12.55 -9.97
CA ALA A 43 18.67 11.57 -8.92
C ALA A 43 18.39 12.03 -7.47
N PRO A 44 18.77 13.25 -7.01
CA PRO A 44 18.48 13.67 -5.63
C PRO A 44 16.98 13.85 -5.34
N ALA A 45 16.23 14.38 -6.31
CA ALA A 45 14.78 14.55 -6.18
C ALA A 45 14.06 13.19 -6.19
N LEU A 46 14.52 12.28 -7.06
CA LEU A 46 14.03 10.90 -7.09
C LEU A 46 14.28 10.20 -5.76
N GLN A 47 15.48 10.33 -5.18
CA GLN A 47 15.80 9.71 -3.89
C GLN A 47 14.87 10.19 -2.77
N SER A 48 14.67 11.50 -2.64
CA SER A 48 13.74 12.06 -1.65
C SER A 48 12.32 11.53 -1.84
N LEU A 49 11.85 11.45 -3.08
CA LEU A 49 10.51 10.96 -3.40
C LEU A 49 10.34 9.45 -3.15
N LEU A 50 11.37 8.64 -3.42
CA LEU A 50 11.35 7.22 -3.11
C LEU A 50 11.38 6.95 -1.59
N ASN A 51 12.05 7.81 -0.81
CA ASN A 51 11.98 7.74 0.65
C ASN A 51 10.56 8.05 1.14
N GLU A 52 9.93 9.10 0.62
CA GLU A 52 8.53 9.43 0.94
C GLU A 52 7.59 8.29 0.54
N LEU A 53 7.78 7.70 -0.65
CA LEU A 53 7.04 6.52 -1.09
C LEU A 53 7.21 5.34 -0.11
N SER A 54 8.41 5.12 0.40
CA SER A 54 8.70 4.06 1.38
C SER A 54 7.96 4.27 2.69
N GLU A 55 7.95 5.50 3.20
CA GLU A 55 7.22 5.84 4.42
C GLU A 55 5.70 5.65 4.22
N ARG A 56 5.15 6.12 3.10
CA ARG A 56 3.72 5.96 2.80
C ARG A 56 3.31 4.50 2.62
N LEU A 57 4.14 3.67 1.98
CA LEU A 57 3.88 2.24 1.84
C LEU A 57 3.92 1.53 3.20
N GLN A 58 4.90 1.84 4.05
CA GLN A 58 4.97 1.25 5.38
C GLN A 58 3.73 1.61 6.22
N GLU A 59 3.33 2.88 6.26
CA GLU A 59 2.11 3.31 6.95
C GLU A 59 0.87 2.58 6.42
N HIS A 60 0.75 2.46 5.10
CA HIS A 60 -0.36 1.75 4.45
C HIS A 60 -0.42 0.27 4.83
N PHE A 61 0.71 -0.44 4.74
CA PHE A 61 0.80 -1.86 5.08
C PHE A 61 0.42 -2.09 6.55
N GLU A 62 0.93 -1.27 7.47
CA GLU A 62 0.63 -1.39 8.89
C GLU A 62 -0.85 -1.14 9.22
N ASP A 63 -1.49 -0.18 8.54
CA ASP A 63 -2.91 0.13 8.73
C ASP A 63 -3.82 -0.96 8.15
N GLU A 64 -3.50 -1.44 6.95
CA GLU A 64 -4.25 -2.49 6.27
C GLU A 64 -4.13 -3.82 7.02
N GLU A 65 -2.93 -4.25 7.39
CA GLU A 65 -2.72 -5.49 8.14
C GLU A 65 -3.43 -5.49 9.49
N ARG A 66 -3.43 -4.34 10.18
CA ARG A 66 -4.17 -4.16 11.44
C ARG A 66 -5.66 -4.32 11.21
N LEU A 67 -6.20 -3.70 10.16
CA LEU A 67 -7.61 -3.84 9.80
C LEU A 67 -7.95 -5.29 9.47
N LEU A 68 -7.19 -5.92 8.58
CA LEU A 68 -7.38 -7.30 8.15
C LEU A 68 -7.31 -8.30 9.32
N GLN A 69 -6.40 -8.07 10.27
CA GLN A 69 -6.33 -8.85 11.50
C GLN A 69 -7.60 -8.67 12.36
N THR A 70 -8.14 -7.46 12.48
CA THR A 70 -9.39 -7.24 13.25
C THR A 70 -10.63 -7.83 12.59
N LEU A 71 -10.58 -8.09 11.28
CA LEU A 71 -11.66 -8.66 10.49
C LEU A 71 -11.52 -10.17 10.27
N ASP A 72 -10.48 -10.80 10.81
CA ASP A 72 -10.15 -12.21 10.63
C ASP A 72 -10.00 -12.61 9.15
N PHE A 73 -9.25 -11.82 8.37
CA PHE A 73 -8.98 -12.12 6.97
C PHE A 73 -8.16 -13.40 6.80
N GLY A 74 -8.70 -14.40 6.11
CA GLY A 74 -8.13 -15.74 6.03
C GLY A 74 -6.79 -15.86 5.28
N ALA A 75 -6.42 -14.85 4.49
CA ALA A 75 -5.17 -14.83 3.71
C ALA A 75 -4.16 -13.78 4.24
N LEU A 76 -4.30 -13.34 5.49
CA LEU A 76 -3.47 -12.29 6.09
C LEU A 76 -1.96 -12.56 5.99
N ASP A 77 -1.51 -13.79 6.28
CA ASP A 77 -0.09 -14.11 6.26
C ASP A 77 0.50 -14.01 4.84
N ALA A 78 -0.23 -14.47 3.83
CA ALA A 78 0.18 -14.35 2.44
C ALA A 78 0.22 -12.88 1.96
N HIS A 79 -0.72 -12.06 2.45
CA HIS A 79 -0.74 -10.62 2.15
C HIS A 79 0.47 -9.90 2.78
N LYS A 80 0.82 -10.24 4.04
CA LYS A 80 2.02 -9.74 4.73
C LYS A 80 3.31 -10.11 4.00
N ASP A 81 3.40 -11.33 3.48
CA ASP A 81 4.56 -11.75 2.69
C ASP A 81 4.70 -10.88 1.42
N SER A 82 3.58 -10.54 0.76
CA SER A 82 3.57 -9.60 -0.37
C SER A 82 4.06 -8.21 0.02
N HIS A 83 3.61 -7.66 1.15
CA HIS A 83 4.11 -6.37 1.67
C HIS A 83 5.61 -6.39 1.95
N LEU A 84 6.09 -7.46 2.56
CA LEU A 84 7.51 -7.62 2.87
C LEU A 84 8.36 -7.64 1.60
N ASP A 85 7.90 -8.33 0.55
CA ASP A 85 8.63 -8.41 -0.72
C ASP A 85 8.64 -7.06 -1.47
N LEU A 86 7.55 -6.30 -1.44
CA LEU A 86 7.52 -4.92 -1.94
C LEU A 86 8.51 -4.02 -1.18
N GLY A 87 8.50 -4.09 0.16
CA GLY A 87 9.41 -3.33 1.00
C GLY A 87 10.88 -3.62 0.68
N LYS A 88 11.24 -4.89 0.48
CA LYS A 88 12.59 -5.29 0.05
C LYS A 88 12.93 -4.74 -1.34
N GLY A 89 11.98 -4.81 -2.28
CA GLY A 89 12.16 -4.28 -3.63
C GLY A 89 12.44 -2.78 -3.63
N LEU A 90 11.68 -2.01 -2.86
CA LEU A 90 11.88 -0.57 -2.73
C LEU A 90 13.19 -0.21 -2.02
N ALA A 91 13.55 -0.94 -0.96
CA ALA A 91 14.83 -0.75 -0.27
C ALA A 91 16.03 -1.00 -1.22
N GLY A 92 15.93 -2.03 -2.06
CA GLY A 92 16.92 -2.29 -3.10
C GLY A 92 17.03 -1.15 -4.11
N LEU A 93 15.88 -0.61 -4.55
CA LEU A 93 15.83 0.51 -5.48
C LEU A 93 16.41 1.80 -4.86
N LEU A 94 16.05 2.12 -3.62
CA LEU A 94 16.58 3.26 -2.87
C LEU A 94 18.10 3.20 -2.74
N LYS A 95 18.63 2.02 -2.42
CA LYS A 95 20.08 1.80 -2.37
C LYS A 95 20.72 2.03 -3.74
N ALA A 96 20.17 1.46 -4.80
CA ALA A 96 20.70 1.60 -6.15
C ALA A 96 20.67 3.06 -6.64
N VAL A 97 19.61 3.82 -6.33
CA VAL A 97 19.54 5.26 -6.63
C VAL A 97 20.59 6.03 -5.84
N SER A 98 20.78 5.72 -4.55
CA SER A 98 21.80 6.38 -3.71
C SER A 98 23.23 6.09 -4.18
N GLU A 99 23.46 4.96 -4.84
CA GLU A 99 24.76 4.54 -5.39
C GLU A 99 24.94 4.98 -6.85
N GLU A 100 23.99 5.74 -7.41
CA GLU A 100 23.92 6.12 -8.84
C GLU A 100 23.94 4.91 -9.80
N ALA A 101 23.58 3.74 -9.28
CA ALA A 101 23.59 2.46 -9.99
C ALA A 101 22.23 2.10 -10.60
N ALA A 102 21.14 2.72 -10.15
CA ALA A 102 19.81 2.49 -10.68
C ALA A 102 19.61 3.17 -12.04
N ALA A 103 19.15 2.41 -13.02
CA ALA A 103 18.62 2.97 -14.26
C ALA A 103 17.18 3.43 -14.07
N ALA A 104 16.73 4.38 -14.89
CA ALA A 104 15.32 4.80 -14.94
C ALA A 104 14.37 3.61 -15.18
N THR A 105 14.83 2.61 -15.93
CA THR A 105 14.11 1.36 -16.18
C THR A 105 13.89 0.53 -14.92
N ASP A 106 14.79 0.59 -13.94
CA ASP A 106 14.66 -0.18 -12.69
C ASP A 106 13.53 0.40 -11.83
N VAL A 107 13.47 1.74 -11.76
CA VAL A 107 12.38 2.47 -11.09
C VAL A 107 11.05 2.13 -11.77
N GLN A 108 11.00 2.19 -13.09
CA GLN A 108 9.79 1.89 -13.85
C GLN A 108 9.36 0.42 -13.69
N GLN A 109 10.30 -0.53 -13.69
CA GLN A 109 9.99 -1.95 -13.49
C GLN A 109 9.44 -2.22 -12.08
N TYR A 110 10.00 -1.57 -11.05
CA TYR A 110 9.46 -1.69 -9.70
C TYR A 110 8.04 -1.11 -9.62
N ILE A 111 7.82 0.12 -10.11
CA ILE A 111 6.55 0.83 -9.97
C ILE A 111 5.46 0.22 -10.87
N SER A 112 5.70 0.15 -12.18
CA SER A 112 4.72 -0.37 -13.14
C SER A 112 4.56 -1.89 -13.08
N GLY A 113 5.53 -2.60 -12.49
CA GLY A 113 5.50 -4.04 -12.30
C GLY A 113 4.99 -4.43 -10.91
N GLN A 114 5.89 -4.41 -9.92
CA GLN A 114 5.64 -4.98 -8.60
C GLN A 114 4.58 -4.21 -7.81
N LEU A 115 4.75 -2.90 -7.68
CA LEU A 115 3.81 -2.07 -6.91
C LEU A 115 2.41 -2.06 -7.54
N ARG A 116 2.35 -1.91 -8.87
CA ARG A 116 1.07 -1.94 -9.59
C ARG A 116 0.39 -3.31 -9.51
N ALA A 117 1.14 -4.40 -9.58
CA ALA A 117 0.57 -5.74 -9.48
C ALA A 117 -0.08 -5.98 -8.10
N HIS A 118 0.57 -5.50 -7.04
CA HIS A 118 0.02 -5.58 -5.68
C HIS A 118 -1.32 -4.86 -5.57
N PHE A 119 -1.41 -3.60 -6.02
CA PHE A 119 -2.66 -2.84 -5.98
C PHE A 119 -3.79 -3.44 -6.83
N LEU A 120 -3.45 -4.01 -8.00
CA LEU A 120 -4.46 -4.57 -8.91
C LEU A 120 -4.93 -5.98 -8.56
N ALA A 121 -4.16 -6.72 -7.76
CA ALA A 121 -4.46 -8.10 -7.41
C ALA A 121 -4.62 -8.28 -5.89
N GLY A 122 -3.58 -8.00 -5.12
CA GLY A 122 -3.61 -8.15 -3.66
C GLY A 122 -4.66 -7.27 -3.00
N ASP A 123 -4.55 -5.96 -3.20
CA ASP A 123 -5.44 -5.00 -2.52
C ASP A 123 -6.87 -5.06 -3.08
N ALA A 124 -7.02 -5.48 -4.34
CA ALA A 124 -8.34 -5.71 -4.93
C ALA A 124 -9.09 -6.84 -4.20
N ASP A 125 -8.41 -7.91 -3.79
CA ASP A 125 -9.01 -8.98 -3.00
C ASP A 125 -9.36 -8.51 -1.58
N VAL A 126 -8.49 -7.69 -0.98
CA VAL A 126 -8.75 -7.04 0.32
C VAL A 126 -9.96 -6.11 0.25
N ASP A 127 -10.06 -5.28 -0.78
CA ASP A 127 -11.17 -4.37 -1.01
C ASP A 127 -12.50 -5.11 -1.11
N LEU A 128 -12.54 -6.22 -1.85
CA LEU A 128 -13.73 -7.05 -1.98
C LEU A 128 -14.13 -7.64 -0.63
N PHE A 129 -13.16 -8.10 0.15
CA PHE A 129 -13.40 -8.61 1.50
C PHE A 129 -13.95 -7.53 2.44
N ILE A 130 -13.34 -6.33 2.47
CA ILE A 130 -13.79 -5.19 3.28
C ILE A 130 -15.21 -4.78 2.88
N LYS A 131 -15.52 -4.73 1.57
CA LYS A 131 -16.87 -4.44 1.07
C LYS A 131 -17.89 -5.48 1.55
N GLY A 132 -17.53 -6.76 1.57
CA GLY A 132 -18.37 -7.82 2.14
C GLY A 132 -18.65 -7.59 3.63
N LYS A 133 -17.62 -7.25 4.42
CA LYS A 133 -17.77 -6.95 5.86
C LYS A 133 -18.62 -5.71 6.13
N LEU A 134 -18.50 -4.68 5.29
CA LEU A 134 -19.36 -3.49 5.36
C LEU A 134 -20.84 -3.83 5.14
N GLN A 135 -21.15 -4.72 4.22
CA GLN A 135 -22.52 -5.19 3.97
C GLN A 135 -23.06 -6.03 5.13
N GLU A 136 -22.22 -6.93 5.66
CA GLU A 136 -22.55 -7.76 6.84
C GLU A 136 -22.92 -6.88 8.04
N TYR A 137 -22.11 -5.87 8.36
CA TYR A 137 -22.35 -4.97 9.50
C TYR A 137 -23.49 -3.97 9.26
N ALA A 138 -23.84 -3.66 8.01
CA ALA A 138 -24.99 -2.82 7.71
C ALA A 138 -26.33 -3.55 7.84
N ALA A 139 -26.32 -4.89 7.77
CA ALA A 139 -27.50 -5.73 7.89
C ALA A 139 -27.77 -6.21 9.33
N ALA A 140 -26.84 -6.00 10.26
CA ALA A 140 -26.88 -6.42 11.67
C ALA A 140 -27.40 -5.31 12.61
#